data_AF-A0AB34IY28-F1
#
_entry.id   AF-A0AB34IY28-F1
#
_cell.length_a   1.000
_cell.length_b   1.000
_cell.length_c   1.000
_cell.angle_alpha   90.00
_cell.angle_beta   90.00
_cell.angle_gamma   90.00
#
_symmetry.space_group_name_H-M   'P 1'
#
loop_
_entity.id
_entity.type
_entity.pdbx_description
1 polymer ?
#
loop_
_entity_poly.entity_id
_entity_poly.type
_entity_poly.pdbx_seq_one_letter_code
_entity_poly.pdbx_strand_id
1 'polypeptide(L)'
;MDTTLHNLPGVLQGARRSAVRQHRLDENCSTDREDDLSASAEGVHEELDCNGEVVALVAMRDIGCGREVYNTYGEHSNRTLLFDYGFTLDFNPLDSAELPAAQVYVALESALGPQGLRRSIRELRRAHHWNAEVEQLMNGTYTFFRSGRPPVELLLAIQLVLFPIVGGEFGKHAASVIRQRFEKLSIARQLSESFWARTQSSASAMSSANVDPCGILLVAVHAHIASLRASSSSTCECTQNTVSAPMCCSGRQVHALRLLSAELEIWQGTIDFLGAVRDHKE
;
A
#
# COMPACT_ATOMS: atom_id res chain seq x y z
N MET A 1 13.52 -22.67 34.31
CA MET A 1 13.11 -21.26 34.47
C MET A 1 12.26 -20.94 33.26
N ASP A 2 10.96 -21.17 33.45
CA ASP A 2 9.92 -20.99 32.46
C ASP A 2 9.61 -19.51 32.28
N THR A 3 9.56 -19.04 31.03
CA THR A 3 8.85 -17.82 30.68
C THR A 3 7.95 -18.09 29.49
N THR A 4 6.69 -18.21 29.86
CA THR A 4 5.50 -18.47 29.07
C THR A 4 5.15 -17.33 28.11
N LEU A 5 4.85 -17.72 26.88
CA LEU A 5 4.12 -16.98 25.86
C LEU A 5 2.70 -16.67 26.34
N HIS A 6 2.31 -15.40 26.32
CA HIS A 6 0.91 -15.00 26.42
C HIS A 6 0.29 -14.86 25.03
N ASN A 7 -0.57 -15.83 24.72
CA ASN A 7 -1.58 -15.78 23.67
C ASN A 7 -2.68 -14.77 24.05
N LEU A 8 -3.13 -13.97 23.09
CA LEU A 8 -4.44 -13.29 23.15
C LEU A 8 -5.40 -13.99 22.18
N PRO A 9 -6.61 -14.38 22.62
CA PRO A 9 -7.62 -14.97 21.75
C PRO A 9 -8.45 -13.88 21.05
N GLY A 10 -8.95 -14.20 19.86
CA GLY A 10 -9.94 -13.38 19.17
C GLY A 10 -11.38 -13.64 19.61
N VAL A 11 -12.28 -13.06 18.81
CA VAL A 11 -13.59 -13.59 18.38
C VAL A 11 -14.87 -12.90 18.95
N LEU A 12 -15.74 -12.52 18.00
CA LEU A 12 -17.20 -12.22 17.98
C LEU A 12 -17.70 -10.83 18.42
N GLN A 13 -18.23 -10.05 17.47
CA GLN A 13 -19.66 -10.01 17.05
C GLN A 13 -20.64 -9.67 18.18
N GLY A 14 -21.33 -8.54 18.03
CA GLY A 14 -22.39 -8.14 18.92
C GLY A 14 -23.10 -6.87 18.46
N ALA A 15 -23.72 -6.90 17.28
CA ALA A 15 -24.71 -5.90 16.90
C ALA A 15 -25.91 -5.99 17.87
N ARG A 16 -26.05 -5.01 18.77
CA ARG A 16 -27.27 -4.82 19.56
C ARG A 16 -28.08 -3.69 18.96
N ARG A 17 -29.13 -4.07 18.23
CA ARG A 17 -30.24 -3.19 17.84
C ARG A 17 -31.04 -2.86 19.10
N SER A 18 -31.00 -1.61 19.56
CA SER A 18 -31.99 -1.10 20.51
C SER A 18 -33.24 -0.69 19.74
N ALA A 19 -34.36 -1.32 20.08
CA ALA A 19 -35.67 -0.99 19.56
C ALA A 19 -36.11 0.38 20.11
N VAL A 20 -36.25 1.37 19.24
CA VAL A 20 -36.91 2.64 19.56
C VAL A 20 -38.39 2.50 19.19
N ARG A 21 -39.20 2.71 20.22
CA ARG A 21 -40.65 2.60 20.26
C ARG A 21 -41.24 3.79 19.47
N GLN A 22 -41.86 3.53 18.32
CA GLN A 22 -42.64 4.53 17.59
C GLN A 22 -43.84 4.96 18.44
N HIS A 23 -43.81 6.20 18.95
CA HIS A 23 -44.99 6.85 19.46
C HIS A 23 -45.59 7.70 18.34
N ARG A 24 -46.73 7.24 17.85
CA ARG A 24 -47.63 7.94 16.95
C ARG A 24 -48.37 9.02 17.77
N LEU A 25 -48.28 10.27 17.34
CA LEU A 25 -49.25 11.31 17.69
C LEU A 25 -49.50 12.14 16.44
N ASP A 26 -50.61 11.82 15.78
CA ASP A 26 -51.36 12.77 14.99
C ASP A 26 -52.04 13.72 15.99
N GLU A 27 -51.97 15.04 15.80
CA GLU A 27 -53.09 15.96 16.05
C GLU A 27 -52.80 17.40 15.60
N ASN A 28 -53.66 17.86 14.69
CA ASN A 28 -53.92 19.27 14.38
C ASN A 28 -54.40 20.03 15.62
N CYS A 29 -53.86 21.22 15.88
CA CYS A 29 -54.63 22.27 16.57
C CYS A 29 -54.19 23.66 16.12
N SER A 30 -55.02 24.27 15.29
CA SER A 30 -55.01 25.68 14.95
C SER A 30 -55.25 26.54 16.20
N THR A 31 -54.33 27.44 16.53
CA THR A 31 -54.68 28.66 17.27
C THR A 31 -53.75 29.79 16.85
N ASP A 32 -54.35 30.79 16.20
CA ASP A 32 -53.79 32.10 15.96
C ASP A 32 -53.51 32.79 17.31
N ARG A 33 -52.30 33.33 17.49
CA ARG A 33 -51.99 34.42 18.41
C ARG A 33 -50.68 35.09 17.97
N GLU A 34 -50.79 36.37 17.65
CA GLU A 34 -49.68 37.28 17.40
C GLU A 34 -49.00 37.72 18.71
N ASP A 35 -47.75 38.15 18.52
CA ASP A 35 -46.91 38.98 19.37
C ASP A 35 -46.47 38.44 20.74
N ASP A 36 -45.23 37.96 20.81
CA ASP A 36 -44.28 38.48 21.79
C ASP A 36 -42.81 38.17 21.42
N LEU A 37 -42.01 39.24 21.45
CA LEU A 37 -40.57 39.27 21.23
C LEU A 37 -39.84 38.37 22.23
N SER A 38 -39.40 37.19 21.77
CA SER A 38 -38.51 36.32 22.53
C SER A 38 -37.17 36.17 21.81
N ALA A 39 -36.10 36.30 22.59
CA ALA A 39 -34.72 36.15 22.19
C ALA A 39 -34.55 34.86 21.37
N SER A 40 -33.98 35.00 20.17
CA SER A 40 -33.62 33.88 19.30
C SER A 40 -32.63 32.98 20.04
N ALA A 41 -33.16 31.96 20.69
CA ALA A 41 -32.42 30.77 21.07
C ALA A 41 -31.72 30.26 19.81
N GLU A 42 -30.43 30.03 19.94
CA GLU A 42 -29.57 29.46 18.92
C GLU A 42 -30.25 28.21 18.35
N GLY A 43 -30.67 28.30 17.09
CA GLY A 43 -31.19 27.15 16.36
C GLY A 43 -30.10 26.10 16.31
N VAL A 44 -30.30 25.00 17.03
CA VAL A 44 -29.54 23.76 16.80
C VAL A 44 -29.91 23.34 15.38
N HIS A 45 -29.06 23.71 14.43
CA HIS A 45 -29.12 23.19 13.07
C HIS A 45 -28.78 21.70 13.16
N GLU A 46 -29.81 20.87 13.30
CA GLU A 46 -29.68 19.44 13.05
C GLU A 46 -29.41 19.27 11.54
N GLU A 47 -28.13 19.16 11.19
CA GLU A 47 -27.73 18.70 9.85
C GLU A 47 -28.17 17.24 9.71
N LEU A 48 -29.34 17.07 9.10
CA LEU A 48 -29.82 15.80 8.62
C LEU A 48 -28.98 15.40 7.41
N ASP A 49 -28.59 14.14 7.32
CA ASP A 49 -27.95 13.59 6.14
C ASP A 49 -28.94 13.53 4.96
N CYS A 50 -28.46 13.09 3.80
CA CYS A 50 -29.28 12.94 2.59
C CYS A 50 -30.45 11.93 2.72
N ASN A 51 -30.54 11.19 3.83
CA ASN A 51 -31.65 10.29 4.16
C ASN A 51 -32.56 10.82 5.28
N GLY A 52 -32.31 12.02 5.82
CA GLY A 52 -33.05 12.55 6.94
C GLY A 52 -32.61 11.96 8.30
N GLU A 53 -31.44 11.34 8.37
CA GLU A 53 -30.86 10.79 9.60
C GLU A 53 -29.89 11.78 10.26
N VAL A 54 -29.82 11.77 11.60
CA VAL A 54 -28.92 12.65 12.36
C VAL A 54 -27.49 12.10 12.32
N VAL A 55 -26.52 12.94 11.93
CA VAL A 55 -25.09 12.59 12.01
C VAL A 55 -24.55 12.92 13.40
N ALA A 56 -24.09 11.89 14.12
CA ALA A 56 -23.51 12.05 15.46
C ALA A 56 -21.98 11.88 15.42
N LEU A 57 -21.26 12.86 15.97
CA LEU A 57 -19.82 12.73 16.27
C LEU A 57 -19.64 12.15 17.66
N VAL A 58 -18.97 11.00 17.74
CA VAL A 58 -18.75 10.28 19.00
C VAL A 58 -17.28 10.25 19.35
N ALA A 59 -16.94 10.61 20.58
CA ALA A 59 -15.57 10.50 21.08
C ALA A 59 -15.21 9.03 21.31
N MET A 60 -14.14 8.56 20.65
CA MET A 60 -13.63 7.19 20.79
C MET A 60 -12.71 6.98 22.01
N ARG A 61 -12.42 8.05 22.75
CA ARG A 61 -11.58 8.07 23.96
C ARG A 61 -11.98 9.23 24.87
N ASP A 62 -11.62 9.15 26.15
CA ASP A 62 -11.80 10.27 27.07
C ASP A 62 -10.98 11.49 26.64
N ILE A 63 -11.60 12.68 26.68
CA ILE A 63 -11.00 13.94 26.27
C ILE A 63 -11.04 14.90 27.45
N GLY A 64 -9.86 15.33 27.92
CA GLY A 64 -9.76 16.30 29.01
C GLY A 64 -10.28 17.68 28.61
N CYS A 65 -10.83 18.43 29.57
CA CYS A 65 -11.30 19.79 29.33
C CYS A 65 -10.19 20.69 28.74
N GLY A 66 -10.54 21.52 27.76
CA GLY A 66 -9.60 22.42 27.07
C GLY A 66 -8.66 21.73 26.08
N ARG A 67 -8.85 20.43 25.80
CA ARG A 67 -8.09 19.71 24.77
C ARG A 67 -8.81 19.74 23.43
N GLU A 68 -8.01 19.70 22.37
CA GLU A 68 -8.50 19.58 21.00
C GLU A 68 -9.12 18.20 20.74
N VAL A 69 -10.22 18.19 19.99
CA VAL A 69 -10.92 16.97 19.55
C VAL A 69 -10.53 16.71 18.10
N TYR A 70 -9.86 15.59 17.86
CA TYR A 70 -9.46 15.20 16.50
C TYR A 70 -10.43 14.20 15.91
N ASN A 71 -10.87 14.44 14.68
CA ASN A 71 -11.59 13.43 13.89
C ASN A 71 -10.61 12.53 13.14
N THR A 72 -11.05 11.33 12.77
CA THR A 72 -10.29 10.44 11.88
C THR A 72 -10.83 10.63 10.47
N TYR A 73 -10.00 11.13 9.56
CA TYR A 73 -10.37 11.34 8.16
C TYR A 73 -10.40 10.04 7.34
N GLY A 74 -10.06 8.91 7.96
CA GLY A 74 -9.96 7.60 7.32
C GLY A 74 -8.52 7.08 7.32
N GLU A 75 -8.32 5.95 6.66
CA GLU A 75 -7.01 5.34 6.47
C GLU A 75 -6.30 5.96 5.25
N HIS A 76 -5.57 7.06 5.48
CA HIS A 76 -4.92 7.83 4.42
C HIS A 76 -3.40 7.90 4.59
N SER A 77 -2.68 7.71 3.47
CA SER A 77 -1.24 7.98 3.37
C SER A 77 -0.96 9.49 3.49
N ASN A 78 0.28 9.89 3.79
CA ASN A 78 0.64 11.30 3.77
C ASN A 78 0.47 11.95 2.39
N ARG A 79 0.57 11.16 1.31
CA ARG A 79 0.33 11.67 -0.05
C ARG A 79 -1.13 12.10 -0.22
N THR A 80 -2.06 11.27 0.22
CA THR A 80 -3.50 11.55 0.21
C THR A 80 -3.83 12.71 1.15
N LEU A 81 -3.27 12.69 2.37
CA LEU A 81 -3.48 13.76 3.35
C LEU A 81 -3.02 15.13 2.83
N LEU A 82 -1.87 15.18 2.16
CA LEU A 82 -1.37 16.42 1.59
C LEU A 82 -2.22 16.92 0.43
N PHE A 83 -2.66 16.01 -0.44
CA PHE A 83 -3.44 16.35 -1.62
C PHE A 83 -4.84 16.86 -1.27
N ASP A 84 -5.55 16.14 -0.39
CA ASP A 84 -6.95 16.44 -0.06
C ASP A 84 -7.08 17.48 1.07
N TYR A 85 -6.16 17.49 2.03
CA TYR A 85 -6.28 18.28 3.27
C TYR A 85 -5.13 19.26 3.52
N GLY A 86 -4.08 19.24 2.69
CA GLY A 86 -2.98 20.21 2.78
C GLY A 86 -2.03 20.02 3.96
N PHE A 87 -2.01 18.86 4.60
CA PHE A 87 -1.08 18.57 5.70
C PHE A 87 -0.47 17.16 5.61
N THR A 88 0.59 16.92 6.39
CA THR A 88 1.20 15.60 6.56
C THR A 88 1.46 15.33 8.03
N LEU A 89 1.42 14.06 8.42
CA LEU A 89 1.83 13.59 9.74
C LEU A 89 3.36 13.37 9.76
N ASP A 90 3.99 13.59 10.91
CA ASP A 90 5.43 13.32 11.09
C ASP A 90 5.77 11.85 10.87
N PHE A 91 4.90 10.96 11.36
CA PHE A 91 4.97 9.53 11.14
C PHE A 91 3.58 9.02 10.76
N ASN A 92 3.47 8.42 9.57
CA ASN A 92 2.23 7.79 9.12
C ASN A 92 2.47 6.31 8.77
N PRO A 93 1.87 5.37 9.52
CA PRO A 93 2.04 3.94 9.26
C PRO A 93 1.44 3.51 7.91
N LEU A 94 0.55 4.32 7.33
CA LEU A 94 -0.14 4.07 6.07
C LEU A 94 0.62 4.66 4.86
N ASP A 95 1.82 5.21 5.07
CA ASP A 95 2.65 5.65 3.96
C ASP A 95 3.03 4.49 3.04
N SER A 96 3.12 4.81 1.76
CA SER A 96 3.44 3.90 0.69
C SER A 96 4.39 4.53 -0.32
N ALA A 97 5.18 3.70 -0.98
CA ALA A 97 6.07 4.07 -2.08
C ALA A 97 5.68 3.30 -3.34
N GLU A 98 5.93 3.86 -4.52
CA GLU A 98 5.53 3.25 -5.79
C GLU A 98 6.73 2.96 -6.68
N LEU A 99 6.91 1.70 -7.08
CA LEU A 99 7.93 1.30 -8.05
C LEU A 99 7.31 1.22 -9.45
N PRO A 100 7.73 2.06 -10.41
CA PRO A 100 7.25 1.96 -11.79
C PRO A 100 7.69 0.65 -12.43
N ALA A 101 6.79 -0.03 -13.15
CA ALA A 101 7.13 -1.27 -13.84
C ALA A 101 8.26 -1.09 -14.88
N ALA A 102 8.43 0.12 -15.43
CA ALA A 102 9.55 0.46 -16.29
C ALA A 102 10.91 0.18 -15.64
N GLN A 103 11.07 0.46 -14.34
CA GLN A 103 12.32 0.20 -13.61
C GLN A 103 12.56 -1.31 -13.44
N VAL A 104 11.49 -2.07 -13.22
CA VAL A 104 11.53 -3.54 -13.14
C VAL A 104 11.93 -4.13 -14.49
N TYR A 105 11.40 -3.60 -15.60
CA TYR A 105 11.77 -4.02 -16.95
C TYR A 105 13.23 -3.76 -17.27
N VAL A 106 13.77 -2.60 -16.89
CA VAL A 106 15.19 -2.29 -17.08
C VAL A 106 16.06 -3.29 -16.31
N ALA A 107 15.69 -3.63 -15.07
CA ALA A 107 16.40 -4.63 -14.28
C ALA A 107 16.30 -6.04 -14.89
N LEU A 108 15.12 -6.44 -15.37
CA LEU A 108 14.91 -7.71 -16.06
C LEU A 108 15.71 -7.78 -17.37
N GLU A 109 15.73 -6.71 -18.16
CA GLU A 109 16.51 -6.62 -19.39
C GLU A 109 18.01 -6.70 -19.11
N SER A 110 18.48 -6.06 -18.03
CA SER A 110 19.88 -6.16 -17.60
C SER A 110 20.26 -7.58 -17.18
N ALA A 111 19.37 -8.31 -16.51
CA ALA A 111 19.64 -9.67 -16.05
C ALA A 111 19.53 -10.73 -17.16
N LEU A 112 18.58 -10.58 -18.08
CA LEU A 112 18.26 -11.57 -19.11
C LEU A 112 18.87 -11.26 -20.49
N GLY A 113 19.29 -10.01 -20.68
CA GLY A 113 19.57 -9.43 -21.97
C GLY A 113 18.30 -9.06 -22.76
N PRO A 114 18.39 -8.11 -23.71
CA PRO A 114 17.25 -7.66 -24.53
C PRO A 114 16.56 -8.79 -25.29
N GLN A 115 17.33 -9.74 -25.81
CA GLN A 115 16.79 -10.88 -26.56
C GLN A 115 16.11 -11.89 -25.64
N GLY A 116 16.65 -12.14 -24.44
CA GLY A 116 16.07 -13.06 -23.46
C GLY A 116 14.72 -12.56 -22.96
N LEU A 117 14.65 -11.28 -22.58
CA LEU A 117 13.41 -10.63 -22.17
C LEU A 117 12.34 -10.65 -23.29
N ARG A 118 12.71 -10.23 -24.50
CA ARG A 118 11.80 -10.25 -25.66
C ARG A 118 11.31 -11.65 -25.99
N ARG A 119 12.17 -12.66 -25.89
CA ARG A 119 11.79 -14.07 -26.10
C ARG A 119 10.79 -14.50 -25.04
N SER A 120 11.05 -14.22 -23.76
CA SER A 120 10.14 -14.57 -22.67
C SER A 120 8.75 -13.97 -22.85
N ILE A 121 8.67 -12.66 -23.09
CA ILE A 121 7.39 -11.97 -23.34
C ILE A 121 6.67 -12.55 -24.56
N ARG A 122 7.41 -12.86 -25.63
CA ARG A 122 6.84 -13.48 -26.84
C ARG A 122 6.25 -14.85 -26.54
N GLU A 123 6.94 -15.68 -25.76
CA GLU A 123 6.43 -17.00 -25.38
C GLU A 123 5.19 -16.89 -24.48
N LEU A 124 5.17 -15.95 -23.53
CA LEU A 124 3.97 -15.66 -22.72
C LEU A 124 2.77 -15.26 -23.59
N ARG A 125 3.00 -14.42 -24.62
CA ARG A 125 1.97 -14.03 -25.59
C ARG A 125 1.50 -15.21 -26.45
N ARG A 126 2.42 -16.03 -26.94
CA ARG A 126 2.11 -17.22 -27.76
C ARG A 126 1.30 -18.25 -27.02
N ALA A 127 1.56 -18.42 -25.72
CA ALA A 127 0.84 -19.38 -24.90
C ALA A 127 -0.61 -18.94 -24.56
N HIS A 128 -1.11 -17.84 -25.14
CA HIS A 128 -2.43 -17.25 -24.85
C HIS A 128 -2.63 -16.92 -23.36
N HIS A 129 -1.53 -16.68 -22.63
CA HIS A 129 -1.56 -16.26 -21.23
C HIS A 129 -1.41 -14.76 -21.08
N TRP A 130 -1.15 -14.04 -22.17
CA TRP A 130 -1.17 -12.58 -22.19
C TRP A 130 -2.62 -12.09 -22.38
N ASN A 131 -3.24 -11.68 -21.28
CA ASN A 131 -4.55 -11.03 -21.25
C ASN A 131 -4.40 -9.59 -20.73
N ALA A 132 -5.52 -8.85 -20.65
CA ALA A 132 -5.54 -7.48 -20.13
C ALA A 132 -4.99 -7.37 -18.70
N GLU A 133 -5.20 -8.38 -17.86
CA GLU A 133 -4.73 -8.41 -16.48
C GLU A 133 -3.20 -8.54 -16.40
N VAL A 134 -2.60 -9.42 -17.22
CA VAL A 134 -1.14 -9.55 -17.33
C VAL A 134 -0.53 -8.28 -17.91
N GLU A 135 -1.20 -7.64 -18.88
CA GLU A 135 -0.74 -6.36 -19.41
C GLU A 135 -0.78 -5.25 -18.34
N GLN A 136 -1.85 -5.18 -17.55
CA GLN A 136 -1.98 -4.24 -16.44
C GLN A 136 -0.91 -4.50 -15.37
N LEU A 137 -0.71 -5.77 -15.01
CA LEU A 137 0.31 -6.20 -14.07
C LEU A 137 1.69 -5.70 -14.51
N MET A 138 2.00 -5.85 -15.79
CA MET A 138 3.32 -5.57 -16.33
C MET A 138 3.55 -4.08 -16.64
N ASN A 139 2.51 -3.26 -16.79
CA ASN A 139 2.64 -1.85 -17.23
C ASN A 139 2.32 -0.81 -16.13
N GLY A 140 1.93 -1.24 -14.93
CA GLY A 140 1.52 -0.34 -13.85
C GLY A 140 2.64 0.17 -12.93
N THR A 141 2.25 0.56 -11.72
CA THR A 141 3.14 0.79 -10.58
C THR A 141 2.89 -0.27 -9.51
N TYR A 142 3.93 -0.59 -8.75
CA TYR A 142 3.85 -1.55 -7.66
C TYR A 142 3.97 -0.81 -6.34
N THR A 143 2.96 -0.96 -5.48
CA THR A 143 2.88 -0.24 -4.20
C THR A 143 3.58 -1.02 -3.09
N PHE A 144 4.54 -0.39 -2.44
CA PHE A 144 5.25 -0.89 -1.26
C PHE A 144 4.76 -0.15 -0.03
N PHE A 145 4.52 -0.90 1.04
CA PHE A 145 4.18 -0.34 2.35
C PHE A 145 5.43 -0.33 3.25
N ARG A 146 5.33 0.31 4.42
CA ARG A 146 6.39 0.36 5.44
C ARG A 146 6.98 -0.99 5.88
N SER A 147 6.31 -2.11 5.60
CA SER A 147 6.90 -3.43 5.80
C SER A 147 8.13 -3.73 4.92
N GLY A 148 8.37 -2.95 3.86
CA GLY A 148 9.43 -3.18 2.87
C GLY A 148 9.22 -4.43 2.01
N ARG A 149 8.13 -5.16 2.19
CA ARG A 149 7.89 -6.40 1.45
C ARG A 149 7.44 -6.07 0.03
N PRO A 150 8.02 -6.72 -1.00
CA PRO A 150 7.52 -6.61 -2.36
C PRO A 150 6.06 -7.02 -2.46
N PRO A 151 5.22 -6.24 -3.17
CA PRO A 151 3.83 -6.63 -3.42
C PRO A 151 3.80 -7.91 -4.24
N VAL A 152 2.75 -8.70 -4.04
CA VAL A 152 2.65 -10.03 -4.63
C VAL A 152 2.56 -9.97 -6.15
N GLU A 153 1.91 -8.94 -6.66
CA GLU A 153 1.77 -8.60 -8.07
C GLU A 153 3.14 -8.51 -8.74
N LEU A 154 4.08 -7.80 -8.11
CA LEU A 154 5.45 -7.67 -8.61
C LEU A 154 6.19 -9.01 -8.64
N LEU A 155 6.03 -9.82 -7.59
CA LEU A 155 6.65 -11.15 -7.55
C LEU A 155 6.10 -12.05 -8.66
N LEU A 156 4.80 -11.98 -8.92
CA LEU A 156 4.16 -12.70 -10.02
C LEU A 156 4.65 -12.22 -11.38
N ALA A 157 4.77 -10.91 -11.57
CA ALA A 157 5.28 -10.31 -12.81
C ALA A 157 6.70 -10.81 -13.14
N ILE A 158 7.59 -10.78 -12.14
CA ILE A 158 8.97 -11.26 -12.31
C ILE A 158 8.98 -12.76 -12.59
N GLN A 159 8.23 -13.56 -11.82
CA GLN A 159 8.15 -15.01 -12.05
C GLN A 159 7.65 -15.33 -13.45
N LEU A 160 6.60 -14.66 -13.92
CA LEU A 160 6.06 -14.82 -15.27
C LEU A 160 7.13 -14.59 -16.33
N VAL A 161 7.91 -13.52 -16.21
CA VAL A 161 8.99 -13.21 -17.16
C VAL A 161 10.17 -14.18 -17.04
N LEU A 162 10.49 -14.68 -15.86
CA LEU A 162 11.58 -15.65 -15.70
C LEU A 162 11.17 -17.07 -16.15
N PHE A 163 9.88 -17.36 -16.18
CA PHE A 163 9.35 -18.70 -16.37
C PHE A 163 9.69 -19.37 -17.72
N PRO A 164 9.55 -18.72 -18.89
CA PRO A 164 9.91 -19.31 -20.19
C PRO A 164 11.40 -19.60 -20.36
N ILE A 165 12.25 -19.02 -19.51
CA ILE A 165 13.71 -19.08 -19.61
C ILE A 165 14.25 -20.32 -18.88
N VAL A 166 13.55 -20.77 -17.84
CA VAL A 166 13.96 -21.90 -16.99
C VAL A 166 13.78 -23.27 -17.68
N GLY A 167 13.03 -23.35 -18.78
CA GLY A 167 13.05 -24.50 -19.70
C GLY A 167 12.60 -25.85 -19.12
N GLY A 168 11.33 -26.22 -19.32
CA GLY A 168 10.85 -27.59 -19.07
C GLY A 168 9.36 -27.78 -19.39
N GLU A 169 8.90 -29.04 -19.47
CA GLU A 169 7.48 -29.42 -19.61
C GLU A 169 6.56 -28.78 -18.55
N PHE A 170 7.15 -28.31 -17.45
CA PHE A 170 6.56 -27.45 -16.44
C PHE A 170 5.86 -26.19 -17.02
N GLY A 171 6.30 -25.73 -18.20
CA GLY A 171 5.75 -24.60 -18.97
C GLY A 171 4.22 -24.58 -19.04
N LYS A 172 3.63 -25.75 -19.33
CA LYS A 172 2.18 -25.89 -19.52
C LYS A 172 1.42 -25.97 -18.18
N HIS A 173 2.05 -26.55 -17.16
CA HIS A 173 1.45 -26.71 -15.83
C HIS A 173 1.46 -25.41 -15.03
N ALA A 174 2.57 -24.67 -15.01
CA ALA A 174 2.59 -23.42 -14.25
C ALA A 174 1.71 -22.34 -14.89
N ALA A 175 1.56 -22.33 -16.21
CA ALA A 175 0.58 -21.49 -16.89
C ALA A 175 -0.87 -21.78 -16.50
N SER A 176 -1.24 -23.07 -16.40
CA SER A 176 -2.54 -23.50 -15.87
C SER A 176 -2.71 -23.08 -14.41
N VAL A 177 -1.65 -23.21 -13.61
CA VAL A 177 -1.61 -22.80 -12.21
C VAL A 177 -1.71 -21.29 -12.07
N ILE A 178 -1.04 -20.51 -12.90
CA ILE A 178 -1.14 -19.05 -12.97
C ILE A 178 -2.59 -18.67 -13.30
N ARG A 179 -3.19 -19.24 -14.35
CA ARG A 179 -4.58 -18.99 -14.72
C ARG A 179 -5.58 -19.31 -13.60
N GLN A 180 -5.41 -20.46 -12.95
CA GLN A 180 -6.27 -20.90 -11.84
C GLN A 180 -6.03 -20.10 -10.54
N ARG A 181 -4.87 -19.44 -10.41
CA ARG A 181 -4.48 -18.64 -9.24
C ARG A 181 -4.75 -17.15 -9.39
N PHE A 182 -4.80 -16.62 -10.62
CA PHE A 182 -5.30 -15.27 -10.89
C PHE A 182 -6.81 -15.15 -10.59
N GLU A 183 -7.59 -16.21 -10.82
CA GLU A 183 -9.02 -16.24 -10.41
C GLU A 183 -9.23 -16.23 -8.89
N LYS A 184 -8.19 -16.48 -8.09
CA LYS A 184 -8.26 -16.51 -6.62
C LYS A 184 -7.05 -15.81 -6.01
N LEU A 185 -7.14 -14.49 -5.86
CA LEU A 185 -6.11 -13.64 -5.22
C LEU A 185 -5.69 -14.11 -3.79
N SER A 186 -6.45 -14.97 -3.12
CA SER A 186 -6.02 -15.63 -1.88
C SER A 186 -4.83 -16.60 -2.04
N ILE A 187 -4.61 -17.11 -3.26
CA ILE A 187 -3.49 -17.99 -3.59
C ILE A 187 -2.24 -17.19 -3.96
N ALA A 188 -2.37 -15.92 -4.36
CA ALA A 188 -1.25 -15.03 -4.59
C ALA A 188 -0.36 -14.93 -3.32
N ARG A 189 -0.99 -14.84 -2.14
CA ARG A 189 -0.30 -14.90 -0.84
C ARG A 189 0.42 -16.23 -0.60
N GLN A 190 -0.20 -17.36 -0.92
CA GLN A 190 0.47 -18.67 -0.85
C GLN A 190 1.59 -18.81 -1.90
N LEU A 191 1.49 -18.09 -3.02
CA LEU A 191 2.50 -18.04 -4.06
C LEU A 191 3.71 -17.19 -3.65
N SER A 192 3.50 -16.04 -3.00
CA SER A 192 4.60 -15.29 -2.43
C SER A 192 5.27 -16.08 -1.30
N GLU A 193 4.50 -16.68 -0.40
CA GLU A 193 5.03 -17.53 0.68
C GLU A 193 5.78 -18.75 0.13
N SER A 194 5.22 -19.46 -0.87
CA SER A 194 5.90 -20.60 -1.51
C SER A 194 7.05 -20.19 -2.43
N PHE A 195 7.02 -18.98 -2.97
CA PHE A 195 8.14 -18.42 -3.72
C PHE A 195 9.30 -18.13 -2.79
N TRP A 196 9.04 -17.47 -1.65
CA TRP A 196 10.04 -17.24 -0.61
C TRP A 196 10.58 -18.55 -0.04
N ALA A 197 9.71 -19.51 0.26
CA ALA A 197 10.13 -20.84 0.72
C ALA A 197 10.99 -21.59 -0.32
N ARG A 198 10.65 -21.48 -1.62
CA ARG A 198 11.44 -22.08 -2.71
C ARG A 198 12.75 -21.37 -2.96
N THR A 199 12.77 -20.04 -2.88
CA THR A 199 14.02 -19.27 -2.98
C THR A 199 14.97 -19.61 -1.83
N GLN A 200 14.44 -19.89 -0.63
CA GLN A 200 15.24 -20.37 0.51
C GLN A 200 15.70 -21.84 0.35
N SER A 201 14.92 -22.71 -0.31
CA SER A 201 15.23 -24.15 -0.39
C SER A 201 16.09 -24.57 -1.61
N SER A 202 16.19 -23.73 -2.64
CA SER A 202 16.73 -24.12 -3.96
C SER A 202 18.23 -23.81 -4.16
N ALA A 203 19.07 -24.02 -3.14
CA ALA A 203 20.52 -23.84 -3.28
C ALA A 203 21.22 -24.94 -4.13
N SER A 204 20.57 -26.09 -4.40
CA SER A 204 21.27 -27.30 -4.88
C SER A 204 20.93 -27.82 -6.29
N ALA A 205 19.97 -27.25 -7.03
CA ALA A 205 19.40 -27.95 -8.20
C ALA A 205 19.41 -27.22 -9.57
N MET A 206 19.92 -26.00 -9.73
CA MET A 206 19.81 -25.27 -11.02
C MET A 206 21.15 -24.70 -11.51
N SER A 207 21.77 -25.41 -12.46
CA SER A 207 23.12 -25.15 -12.99
C SER A 207 23.14 -24.75 -14.48
N SER A 208 22.48 -23.66 -14.88
CA SER A 208 22.88 -22.98 -16.14
C SER A 208 22.34 -21.57 -16.40
N ALA A 209 21.39 -21.05 -15.62
CA ALA A 209 21.04 -19.63 -15.67
C ALA A 209 20.43 -19.21 -14.34
N ASN A 210 21.26 -18.98 -13.33
CA ASN A 210 20.80 -18.67 -11.98
C ASN A 210 20.40 -17.19 -11.90
N VAL A 211 19.27 -16.86 -12.52
CA VAL A 211 18.71 -15.51 -12.46
C VAL A 211 18.09 -15.32 -11.08
N ASP A 212 18.76 -14.55 -10.22
CA ASP A 212 18.28 -14.27 -8.86
C ASP A 212 17.18 -13.20 -8.88
N PRO A 213 15.92 -13.54 -8.55
CA PRO A 213 14.83 -12.56 -8.56
C PRO A 213 15.03 -11.45 -7.50
N CYS A 214 15.70 -11.77 -6.38
CA CYS A 214 16.01 -10.79 -5.34
C CYS A 214 17.01 -9.76 -5.87
N GLY A 215 18.07 -10.22 -6.54
CA GLY A 215 19.02 -9.37 -7.26
C GLY A 215 18.36 -8.46 -8.30
N ILE A 216 17.41 -8.97 -9.09
CA ILE A 216 16.65 -8.15 -10.05
C ILE A 216 15.87 -7.04 -9.33
N LEU A 217 15.16 -7.38 -8.25
CA LEU A 217 14.40 -6.41 -7.47
C LEU A 217 15.30 -5.35 -6.83
N LEU A 218 16.43 -5.77 -6.26
CA LEU A 218 17.41 -4.85 -5.68
C LEU A 218 17.93 -3.86 -6.74
N VAL A 219 18.27 -4.34 -7.93
CA VAL A 219 18.69 -3.47 -9.05
C VAL A 219 17.59 -2.48 -9.43
N ALA A 220 16.34 -2.94 -9.54
CA ALA A 220 15.21 -2.06 -9.85
C ALA A 220 14.98 -0.99 -8.77
N VAL A 221 15.02 -1.36 -7.50
CA VAL A 221 14.84 -0.44 -6.36
C VAL A 221 15.99 0.57 -6.31
N HIS A 222 17.25 0.13 -6.45
CA HIS A 222 18.39 1.04 -6.47
C HIS A 222 18.34 2.03 -7.64
N ALA A 223 17.98 1.57 -8.85
CA ALA A 223 17.80 2.44 -10.00
C ALA A 223 16.70 3.49 -9.76
N HIS A 224 15.60 3.07 -9.13
CA HIS A 224 14.51 3.97 -8.77
C HIS A 224 14.93 5.03 -7.73
N ILE A 225 15.61 4.63 -6.65
CA ILE A 225 16.15 5.57 -5.65
C ILE A 225 17.12 6.55 -6.29
N ALA A 226 17.98 6.09 -7.20
CA ALA A 226 18.90 6.96 -7.92
C ALA A 226 18.14 8.00 -8.76
N SER A 227 17.04 7.61 -9.43
CA SER A 227 16.17 8.51 -10.18
C SER A 227 15.45 9.54 -9.28
N LEU A 228 15.01 9.14 -8.08
CA LEU A 228 14.41 10.06 -7.10
C LEU A 228 15.45 11.09 -6.63
N ARG A 229 16.67 10.65 -6.31
CA ARG A 229 17.76 11.52 -5.89
C ARG A 229 18.16 12.50 -6.99
N ALA A 230 18.29 12.04 -8.23
CA ALA A 230 18.61 12.91 -9.36
C ALA A 230 17.53 14.00 -9.58
N SER A 231 16.25 13.64 -9.42
CA SER A 231 15.15 14.58 -9.49
C SER A 231 15.23 15.62 -8.36
N SER A 232 15.55 15.21 -7.14
CA SER A 232 15.65 16.08 -5.96
C SER A 232 16.86 17.03 -5.97
N SER A 233 17.99 16.64 -6.59
CA SER A 233 19.18 17.49 -6.65
C SER A 233 18.99 18.75 -7.50
N SER A 234 17.97 18.76 -8.37
CA SER A 234 17.61 19.95 -9.13
C SER A 234 16.92 21.03 -8.27
N THR A 235 16.42 20.64 -7.09
CA THR A 235 15.65 21.51 -6.20
C THR A 235 16.46 21.87 -4.94
N CYS A 236 17.30 22.90 -5.06
CA CYS A 236 17.90 23.69 -3.96
C CYS A 236 18.84 22.94 -2.97
N GLU A 237 20.15 23.26 -3.02
CA GLU A 237 21.24 22.70 -2.18
C GLU A 237 21.09 22.89 -0.66
N CYS A 238 20.09 23.65 -0.19
CA CYS A 238 19.92 24.00 1.23
C CYS A 238 19.44 22.83 2.13
N THR A 239 19.22 21.63 1.61
CA THR A 239 18.58 20.51 2.33
C THR A 239 19.47 19.29 2.58
N GLN A 240 20.76 19.35 2.31
CA GLN A 240 21.64 18.21 2.56
C GLN A 240 21.89 17.99 4.07
N ASN A 241 21.25 16.93 4.61
CA ASN A 241 21.74 16.05 5.67
C ASN A 241 21.56 16.41 7.16
N THR A 242 20.50 17.13 7.57
CA THR A 242 20.12 17.14 8.99
C THR A 242 18.64 16.78 9.19
N VAL A 243 18.40 15.72 9.97
CA VAL A 243 17.07 15.22 10.39
C VAL A 243 16.34 16.22 11.31
N SER A 244 17.02 17.28 11.73
CA SER A 244 16.41 18.43 12.38
C SER A 244 15.93 19.39 11.30
N ALA A 245 14.61 19.58 11.20
CA ALA A 245 13.97 20.48 10.24
C ALA A 245 14.79 21.78 10.11
N PRO A 246 15.29 22.12 8.90
CA PRO A 246 16.03 23.35 8.72
C PRO A 246 15.13 24.50 9.15
N MET A 247 15.60 25.36 10.05
CA MET A 247 14.84 26.52 10.56
C MET A 247 14.34 27.49 9.46
N CYS A 248 14.68 27.25 8.19
CA CYS A 248 14.37 28.09 7.04
C CYS A 248 13.45 27.42 5.99
N CYS A 249 12.89 26.22 6.23
CA CYS A 249 11.99 25.60 5.26
C CYS A 249 10.59 26.24 5.29
N SER A 250 10.04 26.53 4.11
CA SER A 250 8.61 26.83 3.97
C SER A 250 7.76 25.60 4.32
N GLY A 251 6.51 25.81 4.75
CA GLY A 251 5.60 24.70 5.10
C GLY A 251 5.46 23.67 3.96
N ARG A 252 5.42 24.11 2.71
CA ARG A 252 5.38 23.21 1.53
C ARG A 252 6.65 22.37 1.40
N GLN A 253 7.83 22.94 1.65
CA GLN A 253 9.08 22.20 1.65
C GLN A 253 9.09 21.15 2.78
N VAL A 254 8.57 21.47 3.96
CA VAL A 254 8.44 20.50 5.06
C VAL A 254 7.57 19.31 4.65
N HIS A 255 6.42 19.53 4.02
CA HIS A 255 5.56 18.44 3.54
C HIS A 255 6.24 17.60 2.45
N ALA A 256 6.91 18.23 1.48
CA ALA A 256 7.65 17.53 0.44
C ALA A 256 8.79 16.67 1.00
N LEU A 257 9.55 17.21 1.96
CA LEU A 257 10.62 16.48 2.65
C LEU A 257 10.07 15.29 3.45
N ARG A 258 8.92 15.45 4.12
CA ARG A 258 8.28 14.34 4.84
C ARG A 258 7.86 13.21 3.90
N LEU A 259 7.25 13.53 2.75
CA LEU A 259 6.89 12.52 1.75
C LEU A 259 8.13 11.78 1.22
N LEU A 260 9.17 12.53 0.86
CA LEU A 260 10.42 11.94 0.37
C LEU A 260 11.11 11.07 1.44
N SER A 261 11.13 11.52 2.70
CA SER A 261 11.70 10.75 3.81
C SER A 261 10.96 9.43 4.01
N ALA A 262 9.62 9.47 4.05
CA ALA A 262 8.81 8.26 4.22
C ALA A 262 9.02 7.28 3.05
N GLU A 263 9.10 7.78 1.82
CA GLU A 263 9.37 6.96 0.64
C GLU A 263 10.77 6.31 0.69
N LEU A 264 11.81 7.08 1.07
CA LEU A 264 13.17 6.56 1.22
C LEU A 264 13.27 5.53 2.36
N GLU A 265 12.55 5.70 3.47
CA GLU A 265 12.47 4.71 4.56
C GLU A 265 11.87 3.39 4.07
N ILE A 266 10.78 3.44 3.28
CA ILE A 266 10.15 2.25 2.70
C ILE A 266 11.12 1.54 1.76
N TRP A 267 11.85 2.30 0.92
CA TRP A 267 12.85 1.72 0.02
C TRP A 267 14.03 1.11 0.75
N GLN A 268 14.51 1.73 1.84
CA GLN A 268 15.56 1.15 2.68
C GLN A 268 15.08 -0.16 3.32
N GLY A 269 13.88 -0.17 3.92
CA GLY A 269 13.29 -1.40 4.48
C GLY A 269 13.11 -2.50 3.42
N THR A 270 12.86 -2.12 2.17
CA THR A 270 12.79 -3.05 1.04
C THR A 270 14.15 -3.65 0.70
N ILE A 271 15.21 -2.83 0.67
CA ILE A 271 16.58 -3.30 0.46
C ILE A 271 16.99 -4.27 1.56
N ASP A 272 16.74 -3.91 2.82
CA ASP A 272 17.09 -4.73 3.98
C ASP A 272 16.35 -6.07 3.95
N PHE A 273 15.05 -6.07 3.62
CA PHE A 273 14.25 -7.28 3.47
C PHE A 273 14.80 -8.19 2.35
N LEU A 274 15.07 -7.63 1.16
CA LEU A 274 15.58 -8.40 0.03
C LEU A 274 17.00 -8.92 0.27
N GLY A 275 17.85 -8.15 0.95
CA GLY A 275 19.18 -8.55 1.39
C GLY A 275 19.12 -9.74 2.34
N ALA A 276 18.33 -9.65 3.41
CA ALA A 276 18.15 -10.74 4.36
C ALA A 276 17.65 -12.03 3.68
N VAL A 277 16.68 -11.92 2.76
CA VAL A 277 16.18 -13.08 2.01
C VAL A 277 17.25 -13.70 1.10
N ARG A 278 18.15 -12.87 0.53
CA ARG A 278 19.24 -13.33 -0.32
C ARG A 278 20.34 -14.01 0.49
N ASP A 279 20.72 -13.43 1.64
CA ASP A 279 21.80 -13.95 2.49
C ASP A 279 21.43 -15.30 3.13
N HIS A 280 20.14 -15.54 3.39
CA HIS A 280 19.65 -16.85 3.83
C HIS A 280 19.81 -17.98 2.78
N LYS A 281 20.27 -17.69 1.55
CA LYS A 281 20.54 -18.68 0.51
C LYS A 281 21.98 -19.17 0.48
N GLU A 282 22.92 -18.42 1.06
CA GLU A 282 24.35 -18.75 1.10
C GLU A 282 24.68 -19.62 2.31
#